data_AF-A0A522XYY1-F1
#
_entry.id   AF-A0A522XYY1-F1
#
_cell.length_a   1.000
_cell.length_b   1.000
_cell.length_c   1.000
_cell.angle_alpha   90.00
_cell.angle_beta   90.00
_cell.angle_gamma   90.00
#
_symmetry.space_group_name_H-M   'P 1'
#
loop_
_entity.id
_entity.type
_entity.pdbx_description
1 polymer ?
#
loop_
_entity_poly.entity_id
_entity_poly.type
_entity_poly.pdbx_seq_one_letter_code
_entity_poly.pdbx_strand_id
1 'polypeptide(L)'
;AEEKAGTLMTPRIVPAGFIEGESAMSARNGFVIATLGEAKQAVDWYHAHGYPQIKIYNSFPKAILKETVAYAHSRGMRVSGHVPAFLRAQDAIDAGYDEIQHINQLLLNFFVDEKTDTRTLQRFYLPAEKTADLDLDGKPVQDFIDSLVKHHVAIDPTLATFEFIHQRDGQMSPIVADVADHLPSDVTRGRMAAEMNIPDEVVGKRYDRSYAKMVELVGRMYKAGVTLLAGTDEMPGFTLQRELELYVQAGLTPAQALQVATFTAAKVARATDRGRIAPGMTSDLVLVDGDPTRDIRDIRRASLVIKGATAYYPAEIDRALGIDPFVEPAAMH
;
A
#
# COMPACT_ATOMS: atom_id res chain seq x y z
N ALA A 1 -14.44 5.12 -22.71
CA ALA A 1 -15.79 4.83 -23.26
C ALA A 1 -16.18 3.38 -22.95
N GLU A 2 -15.28 2.42 -23.20
CA GLU A 2 -15.50 0.99 -22.97
C GLU A 2 -15.76 0.60 -21.51
N GLU A 3 -15.07 1.22 -20.53
CA GLU A 3 -15.40 0.99 -19.11
C GLU A 3 -16.83 1.38 -18.77
N LYS A 4 -17.29 2.56 -19.24
CA LYS A 4 -18.68 3.03 -19.02
C LYS A 4 -19.69 2.16 -19.76
N ALA A 5 -19.31 1.58 -20.88
CA ALA A 5 -20.14 0.65 -21.65
C ALA A 5 -20.14 -0.78 -21.07
N GLY A 6 -19.33 -1.07 -20.04
CA GLY A 6 -19.22 -2.39 -19.42
C GLY A 6 -18.52 -3.44 -20.28
N THR A 7 -17.87 -3.04 -21.37
CA THR A 7 -17.20 -3.95 -22.32
C THR A 7 -15.73 -4.18 -21.98
N LEU A 8 -15.15 -3.35 -21.11
CA LEU A 8 -13.80 -3.51 -20.60
C LEU A 8 -13.83 -4.06 -19.17
N MET A 9 -13.29 -5.26 -18.99
CA MET A 9 -13.05 -5.85 -17.67
C MET A 9 -11.89 -5.12 -16.98
N THR A 10 -12.23 -4.12 -16.18
CA THR A 10 -11.26 -3.30 -15.42
C THR A 10 -11.85 -2.88 -14.08
N PRO A 11 -11.05 -2.71 -13.02
CA PRO A 11 -11.49 -1.99 -11.82
C PRO A 11 -11.82 -0.53 -12.14
N ARG A 12 -12.46 0.15 -11.19
CA ARG A 12 -12.62 1.61 -11.24
C ARG A 12 -11.38 2.25 -10.65
N ILE A 13 -10.75 3.17 -11.38
CA ILE A 13 -9.46 3.75 -10.99
C ILE A 13 -9.67 5.16 -10.43
N VAL A 14 -9.06 5.43 -9.27
CA VAL A 14 -8.83 6.79 -8.76
C VAL A 14 -7.34 7.07 -8.90
N PRO A 15 -6.90 7.87 -9.90
CA PRO A 15 -5.50 7.93 -10.24
C PRO A 15 -4.74 8.97 -9.39
N ALA A 16 -3.46 8.70 -9.14
CA ALA A 16 -2.54 9.60 -8.46
C ALA A 16 -1.48 10.13 -9.42
N GLY A 17 -1.26 11.45 -9.41
CA GLY A 17 -0.33 12.10 -10.34
C GLY A 17 1.12 11.97 -9.86
N PHE A 18 1.93 11.20 -10.56
CA PHE A 18 3.31 10.93 -10.16
C PHE A 18 4.25 12.11 -10.47
N ILE A 19 4.94 12.62 -9.45
CA ILE A 19 5.94 13.69 -9.56
C ILE A 19 7.24 13.26 -8.88
N GLU A 20 8.34 13.38 -9.59
CA GLU A 20 9.67 12.95 -9.17
C GLU A 20 10.71 14.04 -9.47
N GLY A 21 11.79 14.08 -8.70
CA GLY A 21 12.89 15.01 -8.97
C GLY A 21 13.92 14.45 -9.95
N GLU A 22 14.64 15.32 -10.67
CA GLU A 22 15.71 14.90 -11.57
C GLU A 22 16.95 14.38 -10.81
N SER A 23 17.32 13.12 -11.06
CA SER A 23 18.55 12.49 -10.58
C SER A 23 18.90 11.25 -11.41
N ALA A 24 20.09 10.68 -11.19
CA ALA A 24 20.49 9.39 -11.77
C ALA A 24 19.63 8.20 -11.29
N MET A 25 18.88 8.37 -10.18
CA MET A 25 18.05 7.33 -9.56
C MET A 25 16.55 7.62 -9.64
N SER A 26 16.13 8.59 -10.48
CA SER A 26 14.72 8.92 -10.66
C SER A 26 13.94 7.74 -11.23
N ALA A 27 12.76 7.47 -10.67
CA ALA A 27 11.89 6.40 -11.18
C ALA A 27 11.26 6.72 -12.54
N ARG A 28 11.14 8.01 -12.91
CA ARG A 28 10.65 8.49 -14.22
C ARG A 28 9.27 7.96 -14.65
N ASN A 29 8.37 7.67 -13.70
CA ASN A 29 7.00 7.18 -13.95
C ASN A 29 5.94 8.29 -14.12
N GLY A 30 6.37 9.51 -14.47
CA GLY A 30 5.52 10.69 -14.56
C GLY A 30 6.34 11.94 -14.85
N PHE A 31 5.93 13.09 -14.29
CA PHE A 31 6.71 14.32 -14.42
C PHE A 31 8.01 14.22 -13.63
N VAL A 32 9.13 14.54 -14.29
CA VAL A 32 10.43 14.72 -13.67
C VAL A 32 10.70 16.23 -13.63
N ILE A 33 10.92 16.76 -12.43
CA ILE A 33 11.04 18.21 -12.20
C ILE A 33 12.37 18.54 -11.53
N ALA A 34 12.84 19.77 -11.73
CA ALA A 34 13.99 20.33 -11.04
C ALA A 34 13.60 21.59 -10.24
N THR A 35 12.55 22.28 -10.64
CA THR A 35 12.14 23.58 -10.08
C THR A 35 10.71 23.58 -9.55
N LEU A 36 10.42 24.55 -8.66
CA LEU A 36 9.04 24.79 -8.19
C LEU A 36 8.09 25.13 -9.35
N GLY A 37 8.57 25.84 -10.38
CA GLY A 37 7.75 26.18 -11.54
C GLY A 37 7.25 24.94 -12.29
N GLU A 38 8.15 23.98 -12.53
CA GLU A 38 7.82 22.70 -13.17
C GLU A 38 6.92 21.84 -12.27
N ALA A 39 7.18 21.82 -10.96
CA ALA A 39 6.32 21.12 -10.01
C ALA A 39 4.88 21.66 -10.04
N LYS A 40 4.70 22.99 -10.09
CA LYS A 40 3.38 23.62 -10.24
C LYS A 40 2.71 23.27 -11.57
N GLN A 41 3.46 23.27 -12.67
CA GLN A 41 2.94 22.86 -13.98
C GLN A 41 2.47 21.41 -13.98
N ALA A 42 3.22 20.50 -13.34
CA ALA A 42 2.82 19.10 -13.19
C ALA A 42 1.53 18.96 -12.36
N VAL A 43 1.43 19.69 -11.24
CA VAL A 43 0.21 19.75 -10.41
C VAL A 43 -0.99 20.24 -11.23
N ASP A 44 -0.82 21.34 -11.97
CA ASP A 44 -1.89 21.89 -12.81
C ASP A 44 -2.32 20.91 -13.90
N TRP A 45 -1.36 20.21 -14.52
CA TRP A 45 -1.66 19.19 -15.50
C TRP A 45 -2.50 18.08 -14.88
N TYR A 46 -2.09 17.50 -13.76
CA TYR A 46 -2.84 16.43 -13.10
C TYR A 46 -4.23 16.88 -12.63
N HIS A 47 -4.33 18.07 -12.06
CA HIS A 47 -5.61 18.67 -11.68
C HIS A 47 -6.55 18.80 -12.88
N ALA A 48 -6.05 19.34 -14.01
CA ALA A 48 -6.84 19.51 -15.24
C ALA A 48 -7.29 18.17 -15.85
N HIS A 49 -6.60 17.08 -15.55
CA HIS A 49 -6.93 15.72 -16.00
C HIS A 49 -7.69 14.90 -14.95
N GLY A 50 -8.22 15.55 -13.90
CA GLY A 50 -9.15 14.93 -12.94
C GLY A 50 -8.48 14.04 -11.88
N TYR A 51 -7.17 14.17 -11.68
CA TYR A 51 -6.47 13.48 -10.59
C TYR A 51 -6.78 14.18 -9.26
N PRO A 52 -7.31 13.47 -8.24
CA PRO A 52 -7.57 14.08 -6.94
C PRO A 52 -6.33 14.17 -6.03
N GLN A 53 -5.22 13.55 -6.42
CA GLN A 53 -3.98 13.58 -5.65
C GLN A 53 -2.73 13.57 -6.53
N ILE A 54 -1.61 14.02 -5.96
CA ILE A 54 -0.27 13.78 -6.48
C ILE A 54 0.47 12.78 -5.58
N LYS A 55 1.34 11.97 -6.17
CA LYS A 55 2.31 11.09 -5.50
C LYS A 55 3.71 11.67 -5.69
N ILE A 56 4.36 12.07 -4.61
CA ILE A 56 5.76 12.52 -4.58
C ILE A 56 6.68 11.31 -4.36
N TYR A 57 7.85 11.29 -5.02
CA TYR A 57 8.79 10.16 -4.97
C TYR A 57 10.20 10.53 -4.48
N ASN A 58 11.06 9.52 -4.34
CA ASN A 58 12.30 9.58 -3.58
C ASN A 58 13.30 10.66 -4.02
N SER A 59 13.35 11.05 -5.30
CA SER A 59 14.31 12.04 -5.79
C SER A 59 13.78 13.47 -5.76
N PHE A 60 12.55 13.70 -5.27
CA PHE A 60 11.93 15.01 -5.24
C PHE A 60 12.79 16.04 -4.47
N PRO A 61 12.99 17.28 -4.99
CA PRO A 61 13.92 18.21 -4.36
C PRO A 61 13.35 18.76 -3.02
N LYS A 62 14.05 18.48 -1.92
CA LYS A 62 13.63 18.88 -0.56
C LYS A 62 13.30 20.38 -0.42
N ALA A 63 14.02 21.23 -1.16
CA ALA A 63 13.92 22.70 -1.06
C ALA A 63 12.59 23.27 -1.57
N ILE A 64 11.81 22.51 -2.34
CA ILE A 64 10.54 22.95 -2.91
C ILE A 64 9.35 22.10 -2.44
N LEU A 65 9.58 21.16 -1.51
CA LEU A 65 8.58 20.19 -1.06
C LEU A 65 7.37 20.89 -0.45
N LYS A 66 7.61 21.74 0.54
CA LYS A 66 6.54 22.43 1.29
C LYS A 66 5.71 23.34 0.38
N GLU A 67 6.35 24.10 -0.49
CA GLU A 67 5.67 24.98 -1.45
C GLU A 67 4.88 24.20 -2.51
N THR A 68 5.38 23.03 -2.92
CA THR A 68 4.66 22.15 -3.85
C THR A 68 3.44 21.54 -3.18
N VAL A 69 3.57 21.05 -1.94
CA VAL A 69 2.45 20.51 -1.16
C VAL A 69 1.37 21.56 -0.96
N ALA A 70 1.74 22.76 -0.48
CA ALA A 70 0.81 23.87 -0.31
C ALA A 70 0.13 24.26 -1.63
N TYR A 71 0.85 24.20 -2.75
CA TYR A 71 0.27 24.48 -4.06
C TYR A 71 -0.73 23.39 -4.50
N ALA A 72 -0.40 22.11 -4.36
CA ALA A 72 -1.33 21.02 -4.63
C ALA A 72 -2.64 21.13 -3.81
N HIS A 73 -2.52 21.46 -2.52
CA HIS A 73 -3.68 21.73 -1.66
C HIS A 73 -4.51 22.92 -2.15
N SER A 74 -3.86 23.98 -2.66
CA SER A 74 -4.56 25.14 -3.25
C SER A 74 -5.36 24.79 -4.51
N ARG A 75 -5.03 23.68 -5.17
CA ARG A 75 -5.78 23.09 -6.29
C ARG A 75 -6.79 22.03 -5.83
N GLY A 76 -6.99 21.89 -4.53
CA GLY A 76 -7.90 20.92 -3.91
C GLY A 76 -7.40 19.47 -3.96
N MET A 77 -6.15 19.24 -4.38
CA MET A 77 -5.57 17.90 -4.49
C MET A 77 -4.96 17.46 -3.15
N ARG A 78 -4.94 16.15 -2.88
CA ARG A 78 -4.15 15.55 -1.80
C ARG A 78 -2.69 15.35 -2.22
N VAL A 79 -1.78 15.22 -1.26
CA VAL A 79 -0.40 14.81 -1.51
C VAL A 79 -0.08 13.54 -0.73
N SER A 80 0.35 12.50 -1.44
CA SER A 80 0.86 11.27 -0.85
C SER A 80 2.23 10.92 -1.39
N GLY A 81 2.81 9.83 -0.90
CA GLY A 81 3.92 9.18 -1.58
C GLY A 81 5.02 8.70 -0.65
N HIS A 82 6.22 8.69 -1.21
CA HIS A 82 7.43 8.40 -0.47
C HIS A 82 7.91 9.66 0.26
N VAL A 83 8.76 9.45 1.25
CA VAL A 83 9.57 10.50 1.84
C VAL A 83 10.76 10.74 0.90
N PRO A 84 10.98 11.97 0.40
CA PRO A 84 12.15 12.27 -0.44
C PRO A 84 13.46 11.96 0.29
N ALA A 85 14.50 11.64 -0.47
CA ALA A 85 15.82 11.33 0.09
C ALA A 85 16.35 12.47 0.96
N PHE A 86 17.13 12.10 1.98
CA PHE A 86 17.70 13.02 2.98
C PHE A 86 16.67 13.69 3.90
N LEU A 87 15.42 13.20 3.91
CA LEU A 87 14.36 13.61 4.82
C LEU A 87 13.86 12.42 5.65
N ARG A 88 13.21 12.73 6.77
CA ARG A 88 12.46 11.80 7.62
C ARG A 88 10.97 11.89 7.33
N ALA A 89 10.20 10.88 7.74
CA ALA A 89 8.74 10.92 7.65
C ALA A 89 8.16 12.14 8.37
N GLN A 90 8.73 12.54 9.52
CA GLN A 90 8.31 13.77 10.21
C GLN A 90 8.45 15.03 9.33
N ASP A 91 9.48 15.14 8.49
CA ASP A 91 9.63 16.28 7.58
C ASP A 91 8.52 16.32 6.52
N ALA A 92 8.06 15.15 6.05
CA ALA A 92 6.94 15.04 5.12
C ALA A 92 5.60 15.40 5.80
N ILE A 93 5.40 14.98 7.06
CA ILE A 93 4.25 15.40 7.88
C ILE A 93 4.24 16.93 8.04
N ASP A 94 5.39 17.51 8.40
CA ASP A 94 5.55 18.96 8.61
C ASP A 94 5.40 19.77 7.32
N ALA A 95 5.71 19.16 6.16
CA ALA A 95 5.47 19.73 4.83
C ALA A 95 4.00 19.70 4.42
N GLY A 96 3.16 18.89 5.08
CA GLY A 96 1.71 18.80 4.86
C GLY A 96 1.26 17.58 4.05
N TYR A 97 1.99 16.46 4.09
CA TYR A 97 1.50 15.22 3.45
C TYR A 97 0.15 14.81 4.02
N ASP A 98 -0.73 14.34 3.14
CA ASP A 98 -2.01 13.74 3.50
C ASP A 98 -1.91 12.23 3.76
N GLU A 99 -0.88 11.59 3.21
CA GLU A 99 -0.67 10.14 3.27
C GLU A 99 0.81 9.78 3.07
N ILE A 100 1.33 8.83 3.85
CA ILE A 100 2.66 8.24 3.64
C ILE A 100 2.50 6.77 3.27
N GLN A 101 3.25 6.36 2.24
CA GLN A 101 3.22 5.01 1.70
C GLN A 101 4.47 4.25 2.14
N HIS A 102 4.29 2.96 2.39
CA HIS A 102 5.28 1.95 2.79
C HIS A 102 5.76 2.05 4.24
N ILE A 103 5.73 0.91 4.93
CA ILE A 103 6.15 0.78 6.33
C ILE A 103 7.63 1.15 6.54
N ASN A 104 8.49 0.91 5.54
CA ASN A 104 9.88 1.33 5.65
C ASN A 104 10.05 2.85 5.71
N GLN A 105 9.23 3.63 4.98
CA GLN A 105 9.32 5.11 5.02
C GLN A 105 9.04 5.63 6.43
N LEU A 106 8.13 4.98 7.16
CA LEU A 106 7.83 5.28 8.56
C LEU A 106 8.98 4.90 9.49
N LEU A 107 9.56 3.72 9.31
CA LEU A 107 10.67 3.25 10.15
C LEU A 107 11.96 4.04 9.92
N LEU A 108 12.21 4.45 8.68
CA LEU A 108 13.35 5.29 8.31
C LEU A 108 13.34 6.62 9.07
N ASN A 109 12.19 7.12 9.53
CA ASN A 109 12.09 8.26 10.44
C ASN A 109 13.08 8.18 11.63
N PHE A 110 13.32 6.98 12.14
CA PHE A 110 14.18 6.73 13.30
C PHE A 110 15.61 6.36 12.94
N PHE A 111 15.88 6.01 11.68
CA PHE A 111 17.14 5.37 11.27
C PHE A 111 17.96 6.18 10.29
N VAL A 112 17.39 7.24 9.71
CA VAL A 112 18.07 8.11 8.74
C VAL A 112 18.45 9.46 9.34
N ASP A 113 19.44 10.06 8.69
CA ASP A 113 19.85 11.44 8.88
C ASP A 113 19.96 12.15 7.52
N GLU A 114 20.39 13.42 7.56
CA GLU A 114 20.57 14.27 6.38
C GLU A 114 21.62 13.76 5.36
N LYS A 115 22.40 12.73 5.70
CA LYS A 115 23.42 12.12 4.84
C LYS A 115 22.99 10.77 4.27
N THR A 116 21.88 10.22 4.76
CA THR A 116 21.38 8.91 4.36
C THR A 116 20.60 9.02 3.06
N ASP A 117 21.09 8.37 2.00
CA ASP A 117 20.45 8.39 0.69
C ASP A 117 19.48 7.20 0.54
N THR A 118 18.19 7.44 0.80
CA THR A 118 17.12 6.45 0.72
C THR A 118 16.73 6.08 -0.72
N ARG A 119 17.43 6.57 -1.75
CA ARG A 119 17.32 6.03 -3.12
C ARG A 119 18.13 4.75 -3.30
N THR A 120 19.06 4.46 -2.37
CA THR A 120 19.85 3.23 -2.35
C THR A 120 19.13 2.11 -1.59
N LEU A 121 19.71 0.90 -1.60
CA LEU A 121 19.20 -0.26 -0.85
C LEU A 121 19.16 -0.04 0.68
N GLN A 122 19.82 1.00 1.21
CA GLN A 122 19.74 1.35 2.64
C GLN A 122 18.29 1.52 3.12
N ARG A 123 17.37 1.93 2.24
CA ARG A 123 15.94 2.06 2.57
C ARG A 123 15.26 0.75 2.97
N PHE A 124 15.88 -0.39 2.70
CA PHE A 124 15.39 -1.73 3.04
C PHE A 124 16.26 -2.38 4.12
N TYR A 125 17.58 -2.30 3.98
CA TYR A 125 18.50 -2.87 4.98
C TYR A 125 18.40 -2.16 6.34
N LEU A 126 18.28 -0.83 6.41
CA LEU A 126 18.20 -0.13 7.70
C LEU A 126 16.97 -0.55 8.54
N PRO A 127 15.73 -0.58 7.99
CA PRO A 127 14.59 -1.12 8.72
C PRO A 127 14.74 -2.61 9.07
N ALA A 128 15.23 -3.45 8.16
CA ALA A 128 15.44 -4.86 8.43
C ALA A 128 16.46 -5.09 9.57
N GLU A 129 17.53 -4.30 9.60
CA GLU A 129 18.58 -4.40 10.60
C GLU A 129 18.21 -3.78 11.95
N LYS A 130 17.49 -2.65 12.00
CA LYS A 130 17.37 -1.86 13.24
C LYS A 130 16.03 -2.01 13.95
N THR A 131 14.95 -2.40 13.24
CA THR A 131 13.60 -2.41 13.81
C THR A 131 13.46 -3.37 14.98
N ALA A 132 14.16 -4.52 14.95
CA ALA A 132 14.18 -5.48 16.06
C ALA A 132 14.50 -4.83 17.43
N ASP A 133 15.33 -3.79 17.47
CA ASP A 133 15.75 -3.12 18.70
C ASP A 133 14.99 -1.81 18.98
N LEU A 134 14.09 -1.39 18.07
CA LEU A 134 13.29 -0.17 18.26
C LEU A 134 12.28 -0.34 19.40
N ASP A 135 12.35 0.52 20.41
CA ASP A 135 11.37 0.56 21.49
C ASP A 135 10.07 1.23 21.02
N LEU A 136 9.03 0.43 20.78
CA LEU A 136 7.74 0.90 20.29
C LEU A 136 6.93 1.64 21.37
N ASP A 137 7.25 1.43 22.65
CA ASP A 137 6.65 2.14 23.78
C ASP A 137 7.43 3.42 24.15
N GLY A 138 8.64 3.56 23.59
CA GLY A 138 9.51 4.70 23.80
C GLY A 138 8.93 6.01 23.27
N LYS A 139 9.22 7.11 23.98
CA LYS A 139 8.75 8.45 23.64
C LYS A 139 8.93 8.84 22.15
N PRO A 140 10.05 8.54 21.47
CA PRO A 140 10.20 8.90 20.06
C PRO A 140 9.15 8.28 19.13
N VAL A 141 8.76 7.02 19.38
CA VAL A 141 7.74 6.33 18.58
C VAL A 141 6.35 6.88 18.92
N GLN A 142 6.06 7.09 20.20
CA GLN A 142 4.77 7.65 20.64
C GLN A 142 4.56 9.07 20.09
N ASP A 143 5.57 9.94 20.16
CA ASP A 143 5.51 11.30 19.60
C ASP A 143 5.27 11.28 18.08
N PHE A 144 5.87 10.32 17.36
CA PHE A 144 5.67 10.16 15.92
C PHE A 144 4.24 9.70 15.59
N ILE A 145 3.69 8.75 16.34
CA ILE A 145 2.29 8.31 16.18
C ILE A 145 1.33 9.47 16.48
N ASP A 146 1.56 10.22 17.55
CA ASP A 146 0.77 11.40 17.91
C ASP A 146 0.82 12.48 16.80
N SER A 147 1.98 12.64 16.17
CA SER A 147 2.16 13.53 15.01
C SER A 147 1.29 13.10 13.83
N LEU A 148 1.28 11.81 13.47
CA LEU A 148 0.40 11.28 12.42
C LEU A 148 -1.08 11.54 12.72
N VAL A 149 -1.52 11.32 13.96
CA VAL A 149 -2.90 11.56 14.40
C VAL A 149 -3.24 13.05 14.33
N LYS A 150 -2.39 13.91 14.91
CA LYS A 150 -2.58 15.36 14.97
C LYS A 150 -2.69 15.99 13.58
N HIS A 151 -1.89 15.50 12.64
CA HIS A 151 -1.84 16.01 11.27
C HIS A 151 -2.80 15.28 10.32
N HIS A 152 -3.55 14.29 10.82
CA HIS A 152 -4.50 13.49 10.04
C HIS A 152 -3.86 12.79 8.83
N VAL A 153 -2.62 12.33 8.99
CA VAL A 153 -1.88 11.64 7.93
C VAL A 153 -2.34 10.20 7.85
N ALA A 154 -2.82 9.78 6.67
CA ALA A 154 -3.16 8.39 6.40
C ALA A 154 -1.89 7.56 6.14
N ILE A 155 -1.92 6.28 6.45
CA ILE A 155 -0.81 5.36 6.24
C ILE A 155 -1.28 4.21 5.34
N ASP A 156 -0.57 4.03 4.23
CA ASP A 156 -0.63 2.82 3.43
C ASP A 156 0.66 2.02 3.68
N PRO A 157 0.68 1.05 4.60
CA PRO A 157 1.92 0.43 5.06
C PRO A 157 2.48 -0.59 4.07
N THR A 158 1.65 -1.12 3.15
CA THR A 158 2.02 -2.18 2.21
C THR A 158 2.81 -3.31 2.90
N LEU A 159 2.33 -3.83 4.04
CA LEU A 159 3.06 -4.82 4.85
C LEU A 159 3.42 -6.07 4.04
N ALA A 160 2.54 -6.51 3.15
CA ALA A 160 2.70 -7.71 2.37
C ALA A 160 3.92 -7.61 1.44
N THR A 161 4.09 -6.51 0.68
CA THR A 161 5.31 -6.38 -0.16
C THR A 161 6.58 -6.44 0.70
N PHE A 162 6.56 -5.90 1.93
CA PHE A 162 7.71 -5.96 2.83
C PHE A 162 8.01 -7.35 3.42
N GLU A 163 7.23 -8.40 3.15
CA GLU A 163 7.63 -9.77 3.51
C GLU A 163 8.92 -10.22 2.80
N PHE A 164 9.33 -9.56 1.70
CA PHE A 164 10.62 -9.85 1.06
C PHE A 164 11.81 -9.64 2.01
N ILE A 165 11.71 -8.74 3.01
CA ILE A 165 12.83 -8.44 3.91
C ILE A 165 13.23 -9.64 4.75
N HIS A 166 12.32 -10.61 4.85
CA HIS A 166 12.52 -11.82 5.62
C HIS A 166 12.20 -13.09 4.82
N GLN A 167 12.29 -13.05 3.49
CA GLN A 167 12.36 -14.24 2.64
C GLN A 167 13.81 -14.75 2.51
N ARG A 168 14.03 -16.06 2.38
CA ARG A 168 15.34 -16.65 2.02
C ARG A 168 15.30 -17.27 0.63
N ASP A 169 16.45 -17.33 -0.03
CA ASP A 169 16.55 -17.99 -1.35
C ASP A 169 16.09 -19.44 -1.30
N GLY A 170 15.27 -19.83 -2.28
CA GLY A 170 14.65 -21.15 -2.36
C GLY A 170 13.42 -21.35 -1.48
N GLN A 171 13.10 -20.39 -0.59
CA GLN A 171 11.84 -20.39 0.14
C GLN A 171 10.77 -19.67 -0.67
N MET A 172 9.54 -20.20 -0.64
CA MET A 172 8.39 -19.51 -1.20
C MET A 172 8.20 -18.16 -0.53
N SER A 173 7.99 -17.11 -1.32
CA SER A 173 7.66 -15.79 -0.80
C SER A 173 6.43 -15.86 0.10
N PRO A 174 6.49 -15.36 1.35
CA PRO A 174 5.35 -15.39 2.27
C PRO A 174 4.09 -14.72 1.70
N ILE A 175 4.26 -13.77 0.77
CA ILE A 175 3.18 -13.05 0.07
C ILE A 175 2.17 -14.00 -0.59
N VAL A 176 2.67 -15.10 -1.16
CA VAL A 176 1.89 -16.07 -1.93
C VAL A 176 1.93 -17.48 -1.36
N ALA A 177 2.63 -17.71 -0.24
CA ALA A 177 2.85 -19.05 0.30
C ALA A 177 1.54 -19.81 0.55
N ASP A 178 0.52 -19.12 1.08
CA ASP A 178 -0.79 -19.70 1.39
C ASP A 178 -1.64 -19.99 0.14
N VAL A 179 -1.23 -19.53 -1.03
CA VAL A 179 -1.93 -19.75 -2.31
C VAL A 179 -1.06 -20.43 -3.36
N ALA A 180 0.16 -20.81 -3.02
CA ALA A 180 1.14 -21.30 -4.00
C ALA A 180 0.64 -22.52 -4.78
N ASP A 181 -0.11 -23.42 -4.13
CA ASP A 181 -0.67 -24.62 -4.76
C ASP A 181 -1.74 -24.31 -5.82
N HIS A 182 -2.30 -23.10 -5.82
CA HIS A 182 -3.24 -22.64 -6.84
C HIS A 182 -2.57 -21.95 -8.02
N LEU A 183 -1.32 -21.52 -7.88
CA LEU A 183 -0.66 -20.66 -8.86
C LEU A 183 0.08 -21.46 -9.95
N PRO A 184 0.18 -20.93 -11.18
CA PRO A 184 1.00 -21.52 -12.23
C PRO A 184 2.45 -21.77 -11.79
N SER A 185 3.03 -22.89 -12.27
CA SER A 185 4.37 -23.32 -11.86
C SER A 185 5.51 -22.33 -12.18
N ASP A 186 5.34 -21.48 -13.19
CA ASP A 186 6.25 -20.40 -13.54
C ASP A 186 6.15 -19.23 -12.57
N VAL A 187 4.93 -18.89 -12.12
CA VAL A 187 4.70 -17.88 -11.08
C VAL A 187 5.32 -18.33 -9.76
N THR A 188 5.04 -19.56 -9.32
CA THR A 188 5.58 -20.08 -8.05
C THR A 188 7.11 -20.18 -8.06
N ARG A 189 7.71 -20.60 -9.18
CA ARG A 189 9.17 -20.62 -9.33
C ARG A 189 9.78 -19.22 -9.20
N GLY A 190 9.18 -18.20 -9.82
CA GLY A 190 9.65 -16.82 -9.71
C GLY A 190 9.60 -16.29 -8.29
N ARG A 191 8.65 -16.78 -7.47
CA ARG A 191 8.45 -16.37 -6.08
C ARG A 191 9.37 -17.06 -5.08
N MET A 192 10.28 -17.93 -5.52
CA MET A 192 11.30 -18.56 -4.67
C MET A 192 12.64 -17.80 -4.62
N ALA A 193 12.83 -16.78 -5.46
CA ALA A 193 14.02 -15.94 -5.44
C ALA A 193 13.85 -14.84 -4.38
N ALA A 194 14.81 -14.71 -3.46
CA ALA A 194 14.80 -13.64 -2.48
C ALA A 194 15.29 -12.32 -3.07
N GLU A 195 14.75 -11.20 -2.58
CA GLU A 195 15.12 -9.86 -3.06
C GLU A 195 16.26 -9.24 -2.24
N MET A 196 16.47 -9.72 -1.01
CA MET A 196 17.54 -9.27 -0.12
C MET A 196 18.60 -10.36 0.08
N ASN A 197 19.86 -9.93 0.18
CA ASN A 197 20.93 -10.82 0.60
C ASN A 197 20.89 -10.98 2.12
N ILE A 198 20.56 -12.19 2.58
CA ILE A 198 20.51 -12.55 4.00
C ILE A 198 21.56 -13.64 4.23
N PRO A 199 22.75 -13.27 4.71
CA PRO A 199 23.94 -14.13 4.60
C PRO A 199 23.92 -15.36 5.52
N ASP A 200 23.20 -15.28 6.64
CA ASP A 200 23.14 -16.36 7.62
C ASP A 200 21.86 -16.32 8.46
N GLU A 201 21.66 -17.37 9.24
CA GLU A 201 20.49 -17.57 10.11
C GLU A 201 20.40 -16.53 11.25
N VAL A 202 21.53 -15.95 11.69
CA VAL A 202 21.54 -14.93 12.74
C VAL A 202 20.95 -13.63 12.20
N VAL A 203 21.37 -13.22 10.99
CA VAL A 203 20.78 -12.09 10.28
C VAL A 203 19.32 -12.38 9.94
N GLY A 204 19.01 -13.58 9.44
CA GLY A 204 17.64 -14.00 9.14
C GLY A 204 16.69 -13.86 10.34
N LYS A 205 17.04 -14.46 11.48
CA LYS A 205 16.23 -14.32 12.71
C LYS A 205 16.06 -12.88 13.18
N ARG A 206 17.06 -12.03 12.92
CA ARG A 206 16.95 -10.59 13.24
C ARG A 206 15.94 -9.91 12.31
N TYR A 207 15.96 -10.22 11.03
CA TYR A 207 15.01 -9.66 10.06
C TYR A 207 13.58 -10.16 10.30
N ASP A 208 13.41 -11.42 10.72
CA ASP A 208 12.11 -11.94 11.16
C ASP A 208 11.54 -11.13 12.34
N ARG A 209 12.37 -10.84 13.36
CA ARG A 209 11.96 -9.99 14.50
C ARG A 209 11.68 -8.55 14.08
N SER A 210 12.45 -8.00 13.16
CA SER A 210 12.20 -6.68 12.60
C SER A 210 10.86 -6.63 11.89
N TYR A 211 10.55 -7.59 11.02
CA TYR A 211 9.27 -7.68 10.32
C TYR A 211 8.10 -7.80 11.28
N ALA A 212 8.19 -8.67 12.30
CA ALA A 212 7.16 -8.79 13.33
C ALA A 212 6.88 -7.45 14.05
N LYS A 213 7.93 -6.66 14.35
CA LYS A 213 7.77 -5.30 14.89
C LYS A 213 7.17 -4.30 13.90
N MET A 214 7.37 -4.47 12.59
CA MET A 214 6.68 -3.66 11.57
C MET A 214 5.17 -3.90 11.61
N VAL A 215 4.75 -5.17 11.69
CA VAL A 215 3.34 -5.56 11.84
C VAL A 215 2.76 -5.00 13.15
N GLU A 216 3.48 -5.13 14.26
CA GLU A 216 3.05 -4.57 15.56
C GLU A 216 2.89 -3.04 15.50
N LEU A 217 3.82 -2.32 14.87
CA LEU A 217 3.74 -0.86 14.73
C LEU A 217 2.48 -0.43 13.96
N VAL A 218 2.12 -1.14 12.88
CA VAL A 218 0.87 -0.88 12.14
C VAL A 218 -0.36 -1.02 13.03
N GLY A 219 -0.41 -2.08 13.85
CA GLY A 219 -1.48 -2.29 14.83
C GLY A 219 -1.56 -1.18 15.87
N ARG A 220 -0.41 -0.73 16.38
CA ARG A 220 -0.32 0.39 17.33
C ARG A 220 -0.81 1.70 16.71
N MET A 221 -0.41 2.01 15.47
CA MET A 221 -0.89 3.19 14.73
C MET A 221 -2.42 3.16 14.56
N TYR A 222 -2.98 2.03 14.13
CA TYR A 222 -4.44 1.89 13.99
C TYR A 222 -5.16 2.11 15.32
N LYS A 223 -4.68 1.49 16.40
CA LYS A 223 -5.25 1.63 17.74
C LYS A 223 -5.18 3.07 18.27
N ALA A 224 -4.15 3.82 17.89
CA ALA A 224 -4.00 5.25 18.22
C ALA A 224 -4.91 6.17 17.38
N GLY A 225 -5.61 5.64 16.36
CA GLY A 225 -6.53 6.41 15.52
C GLY A 225 -5.93 6.91 14.20
N VAL A 226 -4.74 6.44 13.82
CA VAL A 226 -4.17 6.71 12.49
C VAL A 226 -5.04 6.01 11.44
N THR A 227 -5.38 6.72 10.36
CA THR A 227 -6.14 6.14 9.25
C THR A 227 -5.23 5.20 8.45
N LEU A 228 -5.58 3.91 8.39
CA LEU A 228 -4.88 2.95 7.53
C LEU A 228 -5.58 2.77 6.18
N LEU A 229 -4.81 2.42 5.16
CA LEU A 229 -5.23 2.00 3.82
C LEU A 229 -4.59 0.65 3.50
N ALA A 230 -5.27 -0.17 2.69
CA ALA A 230 -4.79 -1.48 2.26
C ALA A 230 -4.20 -1.45 0.84
N GLY A 231 -3.06 -0.78 0.65
CA GLY A 231 -2.28 -0.88 -0.57
C GLY A 231 -1.36 -2.10 -0.56
N THR A 232 -0.85 -2.46 -1.74
CA THR A 232 -0.10 -3.71 -1.93
C THR A 232 1.25 -3.51 -2.61
N ASP A 233 1.33 -2.62 -3.60
CA ASP A 233 2.52 -2.36 -4.45
C ASP A 233 3.14 -3.62 -5.05
N GLU A 234 2.31 -4.63 -5.34
CA GLU A 234 2.72 -6.00 -5.64
C GLU A 234 1.71 -6.67 -6.59
N MET A 235 1.83 -8.00 -6.78
CA MET A 235 0.94 -8.82 -7.61
C MET A 235 -0.56 -8.48 -7.43
N PRO A 236 -1.22 -7.96 -8.49
CA PRO A 236 -2.66 -7.72 -8.46
C PRO A 236 -3.44 -9.02 -8.25
N GLY A 237 -4.53 -8.93 -7.48
CA GLY A 237 -5.48 -10.03 -7.28
C GLY A 237 -5.21 -10.93 -6.08
N PHE A 238 -3.98 -11.00 -5.57
CA PHE A 238 -3.60 -11.91 -4.46
C PHE A 238 -3.04 -11.23 -3.22
N THR A 239 -2.28 -10.14 -3.42
CA THR A 239 -1.54 -9.52 -2.32
C THR A 239 -2.45 -8.72 -1.38
N LEU A 240 -3.61 -8.23 -1.85
CA LEU A 240 -4.55 -7.50 -1.01
C LEU A 240 -5.08 -8.40 0.12
N GLN A 241 -5.40 -9.66 -0.19
CA GLN A 241 -5.87 -10.63 0.79
C GLN A 241 -4.81 -10.87 1.86
N ARG A 242 -3.53 -10.98 1.46
CA ARG A 242 -2.41 -11.09 2.40
C ARG A 242 -2.24 -9.83 3.26
N GLU A 243 -2.39 -8.65 2.69
CA GLU A 243 -2.35 -7.37 3.44
C GLU A 243 -3.41 -7.35 4.55
N LEU A 244 -4.64 -7.81 4.26
CA LEU A 244 -5.72 -7.87 5.25
C LEU A 244 -5.48 -8.93 6.34
N GLU A 245 -4.90 -10.07 5.97
CA GLU A 245 -4.45 -11.07 6.94
C GLU A 245 -3.39 -10.48 7.88
N LEU A 246 -2.44 -9.70 7.35
CA LEU A 246 -1.40 -9.02 8.14
C LEU A 246 -1.99 -7.95 9.07
N TYR A 247 -3.07 -7.27 8.68
CA TYR A 247 -3.78 -6.35 9.59
C TYR A 247 -4.47 -7.08 10.74
N VAL A 248 -5.02 -8.27 10.49
CA VAL A 248 -5.54 -9.11 11.57
C VAL A 248 -4.40 -9.58 12.49
N GLN A 249 -3.25 -9.96 11.93
CA GLN A 249 -2.04 -10.27 12.72
C GLN A 249 -1.54 -9.07 13.52
N ALA A 250 -1.69 -7.85 13.00
CA ALA A 250 -1.40 -6.59 13.69
C ALA A 250 -2.40 -6.27 14.82
N GLY A 251 -3.49 -7.02 14.94
CA GLY A 251 -4.48 -6.88 16.03
C GLY A 251 -5.78 -6.18 15.64
N LEU A 252 -6.02 -5.91 14.34
CA LEU A 252 -7.34 -5.52 13.86
C LEU A 252 -8.29 -6.73 13.89
N THR A 253 -9.59 -6.50 14.08
CA THR A 253 -10.59 -7.53 13.80
C THR A 253 -10.75 -7.74 12.29
N PRO A 254 -11.22 -8.91 11.82
CA PRO A 254 -11.48 -9.11 10.38
C PRO A 254 -12.42 -8.05 9.79
N ALA A 255 -13.47 -7.65 10.53
CA ALA A 255 -14.38 -6.58 10.10
C ALA A 255 -13.69 -5.21 9.98
N GLN A 256 -12.73 -4.90 10.86
CA GLN A 256 -11.93 -3.67 10.76
C GLN A 256 -11.00 -3.70 9.54
N ALA A 257 -10.35 -4.83 9.26
CA ALA A 257 -9.54 -4.99 8.05
C ALA A 257 -10.39 -4.81 6.77
N LEU A 258 -11.58 -5.41 6.71
CA LEU A 258 -12.53 -5.19 5.59
C LEU A 258 -12.96 -3.72 5.48
N GLN A 259 -13.19 -3.02 6.59
CA GLN A 259 -13.53 -1.60 6.58
C GLN A 259 -12.38 -0.74 6.03
N VAL A 260 -11.13 -1.06 6.39
CA VAL A 260 -9.92 -0.41 5.85
C VAL A 260 -9.89 -0.52 4.32
N ALA A 261 -10.13 -1.72 3.78
CA ALA A 261 -10.12 -1.98 2.34
C ALA A 261 -11.31 -1.42 1.56
N THR A 262 -12.41 -1.07 2.23
CA THR A 262 -13.67 -0.66 1.58
C THR A 262 -14.03 0.78 1.90
N PHE A 263 -14.73 1.00 3.03
CA PHE A 263 -15.25 2.31 3.41
C PHE A 263 -14.15 3.34 3.63
N THR A 264 -13.08 2.97 4.32
CA THR A 264 -11.96 3.88 4.61
C THR A 264 -11.23 4.26 3.32
N ALA A 265 -10.89 3.28 2.48
CA ALA A 265 -10.28 3.51 1.18
C ALA A 265 -11.15 4.42 0.29
N ALA A 266 -12.47 4.16 0.19
CA ALA A 266 -13.38 5.00 -0.58
C ALA A 266 -13.43 6.44 -0.04
N LYS A 267 -13.44 6.63 1.28
CA LYS A 267 -13.40 7.96 1.91
C LYS A 267 -12.11 8.71 1.58
N VAL A 268 -10.95 8.06 1.70
CA VAL A 268 -9.64 8.70 1.42
C VAL A 268 -9.48 9.02 -0.06
N ALA A 269 -9.92 8.12 -0.94
CA ALA A 269 -9.97 8.32 -2.39
C ALA A 269 -11.05 9.33 -2.83
N ARG A 270 -11.86 9.86 -1.90
CA ARG A 270 -13.01 10.74 -2.15
C ARG A 270 -14.05 10.16 -3.11
N ALA A 271 -14.17 8.83 -3.14
CA ALA A 271 -15.21 8.12 -3.86
C ALA A 271 -16.48 8.02 -2.98
N THR A 272 -17.49 8.84 -3.27
CA THR A 272 -18.71 8.95 -2.45
C THR A 272 -19.81 7.96 -2.84
N ASP A 273 -19.62 7.23 -3.93
CA ASP A 273 -20.60 6.34 -4.56
C ASP A 273 -20.35 4.85 -4.28
N ARG A 274 -19.37 4.48 -3.44
CA ARG A 274 -18.98 3.09 -3.16
C ARG A 274 -18.30 2.92 -1.79
N GLY A 275 -17.90 1.69 -1.47
CA GLY A 275 -17.21 1.34 -0.22
C GLY A 275 -18.15 0.95 0.94
N ARG A 276 -19.47 0.95 0.71
CA ARG A 276 -20.48 0.44 1.65
C ARG A 276 -21.71 -0.05 0.91
N ILE A 277 -22.46 -0.96 1.53
CA ILE A 277 -23.75 -1.45 1.02
C ILE A 277 -24.86 -0.57 1.59
N ALA A 278 -25.39 0.33 0.76
CA ALA A 278 -26.50 1.21 1.13
C ALA A 278 -27.29 1.67 -0.12
N PRO A 279 -28.58 2.03 0.01
CA PRO A 279 -29.33 2.62 -1.09
C PRO A 279 -28.62 3.84 -1.70
N GLY A 280 -28.61 3.92 -3.04
CA GLY A 280 -27.95 5.00 -3.79
C GLY A 280 -26.44 4.83 -4.02
N MET A 281 -25.83 3.76 -3.48
CA MET A 281 -24.45 3.39 -3.81
C MET A 281 -24.39 2.58 -5.11
N THR A 282 -23.23 2.58 -5.76
CA THR A 282 -22.94 1.72 -6.91
C THR A 282 -22.99 0.25 -6.48
N SER A 283 -23.49 -0.61 -7.36
CA SER A 283 -23.49 -2.07 -7.19
C SER A 283 -22.09 -2.66 -7.38
N ASP A 284 -21.14 -2.26 -6.54
CA ASP A 284 -19.80 -2.83 -6.48
C ASP A 284 -19.76 -3.78 -5.26
N LEU A 285 -20.02 -5.06 -5.47
CA LEU A 285 -20.25 -6.08 -4.44
C LEU A 285 -19.36 -7.30 -4.66
N VAL A 286 -18.94 -7.93 -3.57
CA VAL A 286 -18.23 -9.22 -3.59
C VAL A 286 -19.04 -10.20 -2.74
N LEU A 287 -19.41 -11.33 -3.34
CA LEU A 287 -19.99 -12.47 -2.64
C LEU A 287 -18.87 -13.45 -2.31
N VAL A 288 -18.80 -13.84 -1.04
CA VAL A 288 -17.78 -14.73 -0.50
C VAL A 288 -18.45 -16.01 -0.01
N ASP A 289 -17.90 -17.17 -0.40
CA ASP A 289 -18.28 -18.46 0.17
C ASP A 289 -17.52 -18.72 1.47
N GLY A 290 -18.08 -18.24 2.57
CA GLY A 290 -17.43 -18.23 3.88
C GLY A 290 -17.89 -17.03 4.70
N ASP A 291 -17.19 -16.74 5.80
CA ASP A 291 -17.46 -15.59 6.65
C ASP A 291 -16.16 -14.80 6.92
N PRO A 292 -15.83 -13.82 6.05
CA PRO A 292 -14.62 -13.01 6.20
C PRO A 292 -14.66 -12.06 7.40
N THR A 293 -15.79 -11.98 8.12
CA THR A 293 -15.88 -11.23 9.38
C THR A 293 -15.43 -12.06 10.58
N ARG A 294 -15.34 -13.39 10.41
CA ARG A 294 -14.84 -14.35 11.41
C ARG A 294 -13.45 -14.85 11.08
N ASP A 295 -13.19 -15.18 9.82
CA ASP A 295 -11.88 -15.57 9.31
C ASP A 295 -11.56 -14.78 8.06
N ILE A 296 -10.66 -13.79 8.17
CA ILE A 296 -10.34 -12.89 7.07
C ILE A 296 -9.86 -13.62 5.80
N ARG A 297 -9.30 -14.84 5.94
CA ARG A 297 -8.82 -15.66 4.81
C ARG A 297 -9.94 -16.09 3.87
N ASP A 298 -11.18 -16.15 4.35
CA ASP A 298 -12.35 -16.47 3.51
C ASP A 298 -12.51 -15.47 2.36
N ILE A 299 -11.94 -14.26 2.43
CA ILE A 299 -11.97 -13.29 1.32
C ILE A 299 -11.36 -13.84 0.01
N ARG A 300 -10.50 -14.87 0.08
CA ARG A 300 -9.96 -15.58 -1.10
C ARG A 300 -11.02 -16.40 -1.84
N ARG A 301 -12.12 -16.75 -1.16
CA ARG A 301 -13.23 -17.55 -1.69
C ARG A 301 -14.34 -16.67 -2.28
N ALA A 302 -13.94 -15.64 -3.02
CA ALA A 302 -14.89 -14.81 -3.76
C ALA A 302 -15.54 -15.64 -4.88
N SER A 303 -16.84 -15.89 -4.79
CA SER A 303 -17.57 -16.73 -5.74
C SER A 303 -18.32 -15.92 -6.81
N LEU A 304 -18.51 -14.62 -6.57
CA LEU A 304 -19.10 -13.67 -7.51
C LEU A 304 -18.63 -12.24 -7.18
N VAL A 305 -18.23 -11.48 -8.19
CA VAL A 305 -17.93 -10.04 -8.09
C VAL A 305 -18.89 -9.29 -9.01
N ILE A 306 -19.64 -8.35 -8.45
CA ILE A 306 -20.52 -7.46 -9.21
C ILE A 306 -19.83 -6.10 -9.28
N LYS A 307 -19.69 -5.53 -10.49
CA LYS A 307 -19.24 -4.16 -10.72
C LYS A 307 -20.27 -3.45 -11.57
N GLY A 308 -21.05 -2.55 -10.96
CA GLY A 308 -22.18 -1.90 -11.62
C GLY A 308 -23.20 -2.94 -12.12
N ALA A 309 -23.39 -3.03 -13.44
CA ALA A 309 -24.35 -3.95 -14.05
C ALA A 309 -23.72 -5.29 -14.50
N THR A 310 -22.43 -5.50 -14.27
CA THR A 310 -21.70 -6.68 -14.76
C THR A 310 -21.34 -7.60 -13.61
N ALA A 311 -21.65 -8.89 -13.77
CA ALA A 311 -21.21 -9.97 -12.90
C ALA A 311 -19.95 -10.62 -13.47
N TYR A 312 -18.98 -10.90 -12.60
CA TYR A 312 -17.74 -11.59 -12.89
C TYR A 312 -17.62 -12.79 -11.95
N TYR A 313 -17.22 -13.94 -12.48
CA TYR A 313 -17.01 -15.15 -11.70
C TYR A 313 -15.49 -15.41 -11.56
N PRO A 314 -14.90 -15.20 -10.37
CA PRO A 314 -13.45 -15.34 -10.16
C PRO A 314 -12.90 -16.67 -10.68
N ALA A 315 -13.60 -17.79 -10.46
CA ALA A 315 -13.19 -19.10 -10.95
C ALA A 315 -13.02 -19.20 -12.48
N GLU A 316 -13.78 -18.43 -13.27
CA GLU A 316 -13.62 -18.41 -14.72
C GLU A 316 -12.34 -17.66 -15.13
N ILE A 317 -12.02 -16.60 -14.39
CA ILE A 317 -10.83 -15.77 -14.59
C ILE A 317 -9.58 -16.55 -14.15
N ASP A 318 -9.64 -17.19 -12.99
CA ASP A 318 -8.58 -18.04 -12.45
C ASP A 318 -8.21 -19.12 -13.48
N ARG A 319 -9.20 -19.87 -13.97
CA ARG A 319 -8.98 -20.91 -15.01
C ARG A 319 -8.38 -20.34 -16.29
N ALA A 320 -8.83 -19.16 -16.73
CA ALA A 320 -8.28 -18.50 -17.92
C ALA A 320 -6.81 -18.08 -17.75
N LEU A 321 -6.38 -17.84 -16.51
CA LEU A 321 -5.00 -17.49 -16.14
C LEU A 321 -4.16 -18.73 -15.72
N GLY A 322 -4.74 -19.94 -15.76
CA GLY A 322 -4.07 -21.16 -15.32
C GLY A 322 -3.94 -21.30 -13.80
N ILE A 323 -4.76 -20.57 -13.05
CA ILE A 323 -4.89 -20.66 -11.59
C ILE A 323 -6.00 -21.65 -11.25
N ASP A 324 -5.76 -22.50 -10.26
CA ASP A 324 -6.82 -23.37 -9.72
C ASP A 324 -7.79 -22.52 -8.88
N PRO A 325 -9.10 -22.53 -9.15
CA PRO A 325 -10.05 -21.72 -8.39
C PRO A 325 -10.10 -22.04 -6.89
N PHE A 326 -10.30 -21.02 -6.07
CA PHE A 326 -10.48 -21.18 -4.62
C PHE A 326 -11.88 -21.66 -4.23
N VAL A 327 -12.87 -21.41 -5.10
CA VAL A 327 -14.26 -21.80 -4.92
C VAL A 327 -14.95 -21.88 -6.28
N GLU A 328 -16.00 -22.69 -6.39
CA GLU A 328 -16.85 -22.70 -7.58
C GLU A 328 -17.71 -21.41 -7.70
N PRO A 329 -18.10 -21.03 -8.92
CA PRO A 329 -19.00 -19.90 -9.16
C PRO A 329 -20.30 -19.99 -8.35
N ALA A 330 -20.78 -18.86 -7.84
CA ALA A 330 -22.07 -18.80 -7.18
C ALA A 330 -23.19 -19.23 -8.14
N ALA A 331 -24.02 -20.19 -7.72
CA ALA A 331 -25.20 -20.60 -8.48
C ALA A 331 -26.24 -19.46 -8.47
N MET A 332 -26.54 -18.90 -9.64
CA MET A 332 -27.70 -18.02 -9.80
C MET A 332 -28.91 -18.91 -10.11
N HIS A 333 -29.79 -19.08 -9.11
CA HIS A 333 -31.06 -19.79 -9.24
C HIS A 333 -32.19 -18.87 -9.67
#